data_AF-A0A759WB69-F1
#
_entry.id   AF-A0A759WB69-F1
#
_cell.length_a   1.000
_cell.length_b   1.000
_cell.length_c   1.000
_cell.angle_alpha   90.00
_cell.angle_beta   90.00
_cell.angle_gamma   90.00
#
_symmetry.space_group_name_H-M   'P 1'
#
loop_
_entity.id
_entity.type
_entity.pdbx_description
1 polymer ?
#
loop_
_entity_poly.entity_id
_entity_poly.type
_entity_poly.pdbx_seq_one_letter_code
_entity_poly.pdbx_strand_id
1 'polypeptide(L)' 'MKTMVMLLVFSTPIICAIFAGILAFNGKDGWGWFLFVAALIACSIKVSVD' A
#
# COMPACT_ATOMS: atom_id res chain seq x y z
N MET A 1 14.58 3.01 15.60
CA MET A 1 13.21 2.44 15.54
C MET A 1 12.30 3.23 14.60
N LYS A 2 12.13 4.55 14.78
CA LYS A 2 11.24 5.39 13.94
C LYS A 2 11.51 5.31 12.43
N THR A 3 12.78 5.35 12.00
CA THR A 3 13.17 5.23 10.58
C THR A 3 12.81 3.88 9.97
N MET A 4 12.95 2.78 10.72
CA MET A 4 12.59 1.44 10.26
C MET A 4 11.06 1.31 10.09
N VAL A 5 10.29 1.89 11.01
CA VAL A 5 8.83 1.93 10.91
C VAL A 5 8.38 2.76 9.72
N MET A 6 9.01 3.91 9.47
CA MET A 6 8.70 4.74 8.31
C MET A 6 8.93 3.99 6.99
N LEU A 7 10.08 3.31 6.85
CA LEU A 7 10.38 2.48 5.67
C LEU A 7 9.34 1.36 5.44
N LEU A 8 8.90 0.69 6.51
CA LEU A 8 7.86 -0.34 6.42
C LEU A 8 6.50 0.23 5.98
N VAL A 9 6.14 1.40 6.49
CA VAL A 9 4.87 2.06 6.14
C VAL A 9 4.87 2.50 4.67
N PHE A 10 6.01 2.96 4.13
CA PHE A 10 6.13 3.33 2.72
C PHE A 10 6.19 2.12 1.78
N SER A 11 6.75 0.99 2.20
CA SER A 11 6.82 -0.21 1.36
C SER A 11 5.49 -0.98 1.29
N THR A 12 4.66 -0.90 2.33
CA THR A 12 3.35 -1.56 2.40
C THR A 12 2.41 -1.24 1.22
N PRO A 13 2.14 0.02 0.86
CA PRO A 13 1.26 0.33 -0.27
C PRO A 13 1.81 -0.15 -1.62
N ILE A 14 3.14 -0.17 -1.79
CA ILE A 14 3.80 -0.68 -2.99
C ILE A 14 3.52 -2.19 -3.13
N ILE A 15 3.70 -2.94 -2.04
CA ILE A 15 3.42 -4.38 -2.01
C ILE A 15 1.94 -4.63 -2.29
N CYS A 16 1.02 -3.91 -1.65
CA CYS A 16 -0.41 -4.02 -1.90
C CYS A 16 -0.80 -3.75 -3.36
N ALA A 17 -0.18 -2.75 -4.01
CA ALA A 17 -0.41 -2.45 -5.42
C ALA A 17 0.07 -3.58 -6.35
N ILE A 18 1.24 -4.16 -6.05
CA ILE A 18 1.78 -5.31 -6.80
C ILE A 18 0.83 -6.51 -6.68
N PHE A 19 0.39 -6.86 -5.46
CA PHE A 19 -0.56 -7.96 -5.25
C PHE A 19 -1.91 -7.72 -5.91
N ALA A 20 -2.43 -6.49 -5.86
CA ALA A 20 -3.65 -6.12 -6.56
C ALA A 20 -3.51 -6.31 -8.08
N GLY A 21 -2.40 -5.86 -8.65
CA GLY A 21 -2.08 -6.07 -10.07
C GLY A 21 -2.05 -7.55 -10.42
N ILE A 22 -1.33 -8.37 -9.63
CA ILE A 22 -1.26 -9.82 -9.85
C ILE A 22 -2.64 -10.46 -9.77
N LEU A 23 -3.48 -10.14 -8.77
CA LEU A 23 -4.83 -10.70 -8.69
C LEU A 23 -5.69 -10.29 -9.90
N ALA A 24 -5.61 -9.01 -10.31
CA ALA A 24 -6.34 -8.49 -11.45
C ALA A 24 -5.93 -9.17 -12.76
N PHE A 25 -4.62 -9.38 -12.98
CA PHE A 25 -4.11 -10.14 -14.13
C PHE A 25 -4.56 -11.60 -14.13
N ASN A 26 -4.71 -12.21 -12.96
CA ASN A 26 -5.22 -13.58 -12.82
C ASN A 26 -6.75 -13.66 -12.85
N GLY A 27 -7.46 -12.55 -13.07
CA GLY A 27 -8.92 -12.50 -13.07
C GLY A 27 -9.56 -12.92 -11.74
N LYS A 28 -8.82 -12.81 -10.62
CA LYS A 28 -9.32 -13.15 -9.29
C LYS A 28 -10.00 -11.92 -8.67
N ASP A 29 -11.23 -12.11 -8.22
CA ASP A 29 -11.96 -11.06 -7.52
C ASP A 29 -11.29 -10.65 -6.19
N GLY A 30 -11.54 -9.42 -5.76
CA GLY A 30 -11.03 -8.87 -4.49
C GLY A 30 -9.72 -8.07 -4.59
N TRP A 31 -9.14 -7.91 -5.78
CA TRP A 31 -7.97 -7.03 -6.00
C TRP A 31 -8.22 -5.57 -5.60
N GLY A 32 -9.46 -5.10 -5.72
CA GLY A 32 -9.84 -3.72 -5.34
C GLY A 32 -9.64 -3.44 -3.85
N TRP A 33 -9.79 -4.45 -2.97
CA TRP A 33 -9.58 -4.29 -1.53
C TRP A 33 -8.12 -4.01 -1.20
N PHE A 34 -7.18 -4.61 -1.94
CA PHE A 34 -5.75 -4.35 -1.76
C PHE A 34 -5.37 -2.93 -2.17
N LEU A 35 -5.95 -2.40 -3.27
CA LEU A 35 -5.77 -1.00 -3.67
C LEU A 35 -6.41 -0.03 -2.67
N PHE A 36 -7.58 -0.36 -2.14
CA PHE A 36 -8.25 0.46 -1.13
C PHE A 36 -7.42 0.59 0.15
N VAL A 37 -6.89 -0.52 0.66
CA VAL A 37 -5.98 -0.52 1.82
C VAL A 37 -4.71 0.28 1.53
N ALA A 38 -4.11 0.12 0.34
CA ALA A 38 -2.94 0.89 -0.07
C ALA A 38 -3.21 2.40 -0.05
N ALA A 39 -4.36 2.82 -0.60
CA ALA A 39 -4.78 4.22 -0.60
C ALA A 39 -5.04 4.75 0.81
N LEU A 40 -5.67 3.95 1.68
CA LEU A 40 -5.98 4.35 3.05
C LEU A 40 -4.71 4.55 3.90
N ILE A 41 -3.72 3.66 3.71
CA ILE A 41 -2.40 3.80 4.31
C ILE A 41 -1.72 5.07 3.78
N ALA A 42 -1.69 5.27 2.46
CA ALA A 42 -1.09 6.45 1.85
C ALA A 42 -1.72 7.76 2.35
N CYS A 43 -3.05 7.83 2.47
CA CYS A 43 -3.77 8.99 3.02
C CYS A 43 -3.51 9.21 4.51
N SER A 44 -3.15 8.17 5.25
CA SER A 44 -2.86 8.26 6.69
C SER A 44 -1.43 8.74 6.97
N ILE A 45 -0.53 8.65 5.98
CA ILE A 45 0.84 9.16 6.09
C ILE A 45 0.80 10.68 6.00
N LYS A 46 0.91 11.34 7.15
CA LYS A 46 1.19 12.79 7.21
C LYS A 46 2.66 13.00 6.89
N VAL A 47 2.96 13.38 5.66
CA VAL A 47 4.29 13.87 5.28
C VAL A 47 4.39 15.32 5.73
N SER A 48 4.95 15.55 6.92
CA SER A 48 5.48 16.86 7.27
C SER A 48 6.77 17.05 6.47
N VAL A 49 6.70 17.86 5.42
CA VAL A 49 7.86 18.40 4.73
C VAL A 49 8.30 19.61 5.57
N ASP A 50 9.31 19.41 6.41
CA ASP A 50 10.02 20.48 7.13
C ASP A 50 11.23 20.91 6.28
#